data_AF-A0A918TRP1-F1
#
_entry.id   AF-A0A918TRP1-F1
#
_cell.length_a   1.000
_cell.length_b   1.000
_cell.length_c   1.000
_cell.angle_alpha   90.00
_cell.angle_beta   90.00
_cell.angle_gamma   90.00
#
_symmetry.space_group_name_H-M   'P 1'
#
loop_
_entity.id
_entity.type
_entity.pdbx_description
1 polymer ?
#
loop_
_entity_poly.entity_id
_entity_poly.type
_entity_poly.pdbx_seq_one_letter_code
_entity_poly.pdbx_strand_id
1 'polypeptide(L)'
;MERARQNQGAWASYRFDRSTDYCSKSPDNPFGFPFQNSCARHDFGYRNHKVTGALEANKARLDNALHEDLKRVCNAYTGAKHTACNATAWTYYQAVSALGT
;
A
#
# COMPACT_ATOMS: atom_id res chain seq x y z
N MET A 1 -10.11 4.29 5.10
CA MET A 1 -9.84 3.67 3.79
C MET A 1 -10.71 2.45 3.55
N GLU A 2 -10.76 1.46 4.46
CA GLU A 2 -11.67 0.29 4.37
C GLU A 2 -13.11 0.68 4.03
N ARG A 3 -13.68 1.63 4.79
CA ARG A 3 -15.06 2.14 4.56
C ARG A 3 -15.25 2.84 3.21
N ALA A 4 -14.22 3.52 2.70
CA ALA A 4 -14.29 4.18 1.39
C ALA A 4 -14.22 3.16 0.24
N ARG A 5 -13.49 2.04 0.44
CA ARG A 5 -13.46 0.91 -0.49
C ARG A 5 -14.77 0.11 -0.49
N GLN A 6 -15.46 0.05 0.64
CA GLN A 6 -16.75 -0.62 0.81
C GLN A 6 -17.93 0.23 0.28
N ASN A 7 -17.82 1.55 0.25
CA ASN A 7 -18.86 2.46 -0.27
C ASN A 7 -18.39 3.24 -1.49
N GLN A 8 -18.09 2.51 -2.56
CA GLN A 8 -17.57 3.06 -3.81
C GLN A 8 -18.55 3.96 -4.57
N GLY A 9 -19.85 3.68 -4.47
CA GLY A 9 -20.91 4.44 -5.13
C GLY A 9 -20.95 5.90 -4.66
N ALA A 10 -20.68 6.15 -3.38
CA ALA A 10 -20.64 7.50 -2.82
C ALA A 10 -19.56 8.41 -3.46
N TRP A 11 -18.55 7.84 -4.12
CA TRP A 11 -17.44 8.57 -4.73
C TRP A 11 -17.40 8.46 -6.27
N ALA A 12 -18.49 8.01 -6.90
CA ALA A 12 -18.52 7.72 -8.33
C ALA A 12 -18.27 8.97 -9.21
N SER A 13 -18.71 10.15 -8.76
CA SER A 13 -18.51 11.42 -9.48
C SER A 13 -17.05 11.80 -9.69
N TYR A 14 -16.16 11.36 -8.80
CA TYR A 14 -14.72 11.63 -8.87
C TYR A 14 -13.98 10.77 -9.91
N ARG A 15 -14.62 9.70 -10.40
CA ARG A 15 -14.06 8.79 -11.43
C ARG A 15 -12.64 8.30 -11.13
N PHE A 16 -12.30 8.11 -9.85
CA PHE A 16 -11.00 7.58 -9.45
C PHE A 16 -10.73 6.20 -10.06
N ASP A 17 -9.48 5.94 -10.45
CA ASP A 17 -9.02 4.57 -10.74
C ASP A 17 -8.93 3.79 -9.42
N ARG A 18 -9.70 2.71 -9.33
CA ARG A 18 -9.77 1.82 -8.16
C ARG A 18 -9.20 0.43 -8.43
N SER A 19 -8.64 0.23 -9.62
CA SER A 19 -7.99 -1.03 -9.96
C SER A 19 -6.78 -1.26 -9.04
N THR A 20 -6.59 -2.51 -8.65
CA THR A 20 -5.49 -2.95 -7.81
C THR A 20 -5.15 -4.38 -8.15
N ASP A 21 -3.86 -4.66 -8.25
CA ASP A 21 -3.28 -6.00 -8.34
C ASP A 21 -2.78 -6.48 -6.96
N TYR A 22 -3.20 -5.78 -5.91
CA TYR A 22 -2.79 -5.99 -4.52
C TYR A 22 -1.26 -6.01 -4.42
N CYS A 23 -0.68 -7.04 -3.81
CA CYS A 23 0.76 -7.13 -3.60
C CYS A 23 1.45 -8.02 -4.65
N SER A 24 0.86 -8.19 -5.84
CA SER A 24 1.35 -9.13 -6.88
C SER A 24 2.77 -8.83 -7.38
N LYS A 25 3.18 -7.56 -7.36
CA LYS A 25 4.52 -7.09 -7.73
C LYS A 25 5.41 -6.80 -6.53
N SER A 26 4.94 -7.13 -5.33
CA SER A 26 5.71 -6.93 -4.10
C SER A 26 6.66 -8.11 -3.85
N PRO A 27 7.71 -7.90 -3.04
CA PRO A 27 8.57 -8.98 -2.58
C PRO A 27 7.80 -10.11 -1.88
N ASP A 28 8.43 -11.29 -1.79
CA ASP A 28 7.84 -12.44 -1.12
C ASP A 28 7.44 -12.14 0.34
N ASN A 29 6.29 -12.70 0.74
CA ASN A 29 5.74 -12.61 2.10
C ASN A 29 5.55 -14.03 2.65
N PRO A 30 6.64 -14.72 3.03
CA PRO A 30 6.61 -16.14 3.37
C PRO A 30 5.81 -16.45 4.64
N PHE A 31 5.55 -15.44 5.47
CA PHE A 31 4.75 -15.57 6.70
C PHE A 31 3.28 -15.18 6.52
N GLY A 32 2.88 -14.77 5.32
CA GLY A 32 1.48 -14.50 4.97
C GLY A 32 0.86 -13.32 5.73
N PHE A 33 1.62 -12.26 6.04
CA PHE A 33 1.06 -11.08 6.70
C PHE A 33 0.00 -10.41 5.81
N PRO A 34 -1.16 -9.97 6.35
CA PRO A 34 -2.29 -9.50 5.57
C PRO A 34 -2.10 -8.06 5.05
N PHE A 35 -1.15 -7.88 4.12
CA PHE A 35 -0.77 -6.58 3.56
C PHE A 35 -1.61 -6.11 2.37
N GLN A 36 -2.57 -6.92 1.91
CA GLN A 36 -3.39 -6.66 0.72
C GLN A 36 -4.06 -5.29 0.74
N ASN A 37 -4.66 -4.88 1.87
CA ASN A 37 -5.34 -3.58 1.95
C ASN A 37 -4.36 -2.39 1.96
N SER A 38 -3.14 -2.59 2.47
CA SER A 38 -2.06 -1.61 2.40
C SER A 38 -1.59 -1.41 0.95
N CYS A 39 -1.38 -2.51 0.22
CA CYS A 39 -1.03 -2.48 -1.21
C CYS A 39 -2.16 -1.84 -2.05
N ALA A 40 -3.43 -2.18 -1.79
CA ALA A 40 -4.56 -1.60 -2.52
C ALA A 40 -4.65 -0.07 -2.34
N ARG A 41 -4.29 0.46 -1.16
CA ARG A 41 -4.22 1.91 -0.96
C ARG A 41 -3.06 2.55 -1.71
N HIS A 42 -1.92 1.88 -1.76
CA HIS A 42 -0.75 2.35 -2.50
C HIS A 42 -1.04 2.42 -4.01
N ASP A 43 -1.62 1.36 -4.58
CA ASP A 43 -2.07 1.32 -5.98
C ASP A 43 -3.03 2.46 -6.31
N PHE A 44 -4.04 2.67 -5.46
CA PHE A 44 -4.98 3.77 -5.62
C PHE A 44 -4.24 5.11 -5.68
N GLY A 45 -3.31 5.34 -4.76
CA GLY A 45 -2.49 6.54 -4.75
C GLY A 45 -1.68 6.71 -6.03
N TYR A 46 -0.93 5.67 -6.42
CA TYR A 46 -0.07 5.69 -7.60
C TYR A 46 -0.84 5.94 -8.88
N ARG A 47 -1.89 5.16 -9.14
CA ARG A 47 -2.68 5.24 -10.38
C ARG A 47 -3.31 6.62 -10.55
N ASN A 48 -3.95 7.14 -9.50
CA ASN A 48 -4.62 8.44 -9.57
C ASN A 48 -3.63 9.62 -9.67
N HIS A 49 -2.47 9.57 -9.00
CA HIS A 49 -1.47 10.63 -9.18
C HIS A 49 -0.74 10.53 -10.53
N LYS A 50 -0.60 9.33 -11.09
CA LYS A 50 0.00 9.13 -12.42
C LYS A 50 -0.85 9.74 -13.51
N VAL A 51 -2.17 9.52 -13.50
CA VAL A 51 -3.07 10.08 -14.53
C VAL A 51 -3.22 11.61 -14.42
N THR A 52 -3.01 12.20 -13.24
CA THR A 52 -3.01 13.67 -13.08
C THR A 52 -1.62 14.29 -13.25
N GLY A 53 -0.59 13.53 -13.62
CA GLY A 53 0.78 14.05 -13.77
C GLY A 53 1.45 14.48 -12.45
N ALA A 54 0.90 14.09 -11.30
CA ALA A 54 1.35 14.52 -9.98
C ALA A 54 2.24 13.47 -9.28
N LEU A 55 2.48 12.30 -9.89
CA LEU A 55 3.14 11.19 -9.19
C LEU A 55 4.50 11.55 -8.62
N GLU A 56 5.38 12.18 -9.40
CA GLU A 56 6.76 12.48 -9.00
C GLU A 56 6.81 13.27 -7.68
N ALA A 57 6.04 14.35 -7.58
CA ALA A 57 5.97 15.20 -6.39
C ALA A 57 5.35 14.51 -5.17
N ASN A 58 4.60 13.41 -5.38
CA ASN A 58 3.82 12.75 -4.35
C ASN A 58 4.33 11.34 -4.01
N LYS A 59 5.26 10.80 -4.79
CA LYS A 59 5.77 9.43 -4.71
C LYS A 59 6.25 9.06 -3.32
N ALA A 60 7.18 9.86 -2.77
CA ALA A 60 7.75 9.62 -1.45
C ALA A 60 6.67 9.61 -0.35
N ARG A 61 5.65 10.47 -0.45
CA ARG A 61 4.52 10.46 0.48
C ARG A 61 3.70 9.17 0.37
N LEU A 62 3.44 8.69 -0.84
CA LEU A 62 2.68 7.47 -1.09
C LEU A 62 3.42 6.22 -0.57
N ASP A 63 4.73 6.12 -0.83
CA ASP A 63 5.57 5.02 -0.37
C ASP A 63 5.69 5.00 1.17
N ASN A 64 5.90 6.17 1.79
CA ASN A 64 5.88 6.31 3.25
C ASN A 64 4.52 5.91 3.84
N ALA A 65 3.43 6.28 3.16
CA ALA A 65 2.10 5.93 3.62
C ALA A 65 1.87 4.41 3.55
N LEU A 66 2.37 3.72 2.51
CA LEU A 66 2.36 2.26 2.45
C LEU A 66 3.10 1.67 3.65
N HIS A 67 4.33 2.11 3.91
CA HIS A 67 5.12 1.61 5.03
C HIS A 67 4.39 1.74 6.37
N GLU A 68 3.74 2.88 6.62
CA GLU A 68 2.98 3.10 7.84
C GLU A 68 1.72 2.22 7.93
N ASP A 69 1.07 1.86 6.82
CA ASP A 69 -0.02 0.87 6.86
C ASP A 69 0.49 -0.53 7.19
N LEU A 70 1.60 -0.93 6.59
CA LEU A 70 2.21 -2.23 6.85
C LEU A 70 2.58 -2.35 8.33
N LYS A 71 3.19 -1.31 8.92
CA LYS A 71 3.48 -1.25 10.36
C LYS A 71 2.21 -1.33 11.22
N ARG A 72 1.12 -0.68 10.80
CA ARG A 72 -0.18 -0.81 11.50
C ARG A 72 -0.70 -2.24 11.53
N VAL A 73 -0.53 -3.00 10.45
CA VAL A 73 -0.82 -4.45 10.45
C VAL A 73 0.09 -5.17 11.45
N CYS A 74 1.39 -4.81 11.47
CA CYS A 74 2.36 -5.45 12.35
C CYS A 74 2.09 -5.23 13.84
N ASN A 75 1.50 -4.10 14.23
CA ASN A 75 1.15 -3.79 15.63
C ASN A 75 0.16 -4.79 16.26
N ALA A 76 -0.51 -5.64 15.47
CA ALA A 76 -1.34 -6.72 15.98
C ALA A 76 -0.53 -7.94 16.46
N TYR A 77 0.77 -7.98 16.21
CA TYR A 77 1.67 -9.07 16.59
C TYR A 77 2.64 -8.63 17.70
N THR A 78 3.21 -9.60 18.40
CA THR A 78 4.27 -9.40 19.41
C THR A 78 5.44 -10.36 19.15
N GLY A 79 6.55 -10.16 19.88
CA GLY A 79 7.72 -11.05 19.85
C GLY A 79 8.33 -11.22 18.45
N ALA A 80 8.80 -12.43 18.14
CA ALA A 80 9.45 -12.72 16.87
C ALA A 80 8.55 -12.45 15.65
N LYS A 81 7.23 -12.64 15.78
CA LYS A 81 6.28 -12.38 14.68
C LYS A 81 6.15 -10.89 14.37
N HIS A 82 6.18 -10.04 15.41
CA HIS A 82 6.25 -8.58 15.23
C HIS A 82 7.52 -8.15 14.51
N THR A 83 8.67 -8.70 14.90
CA THR A 83 9.96 -8.42 14.24
C THR A 83 9.94 -8.87 12.77
N ALA A 84 9.49 -10.09 12.50
CA ALA A 84 9.39 -10.60 11.13
C ALA A 84 8.43 -9.75 10.28
N CYS A 85 7.27 -9.35 10.82
CA CYS A 85 6.33 -8.49 10.12
C CYS A 85 6.94 -7.14 9.75
N ASN A 86 7.62 -6.47 10.69
CA ASN A 86 8.26 -5.19 10.42
C ASN A 86 9.42 -5.31 9.43
N ALA A 87 10.17 -6.41 9.45
CA ALA A 87 11.20 -6.67 8.46
C ALA A 87 10.60 -6.83 7.05
N THR A 88 9.52 -7.62 6.90
CA THR A 88 8.81 -7.73 5.61
C THR A 88 8.22 -6.39 5.17
N ALA A 89 7.63 -5.62 6.10
CA ALA A 89 7.11 -4.29 5.82
C ALA A 89 8.18 -3.33 5.28
N TRP A 90 9.38 -3.38 5.86
CA TRP A 90 10.53 -2.60 5.41
C TRP A 90 10.99 -3.02 4.01
N THR A 91 11.06 -4.32 3.72
CA THR A 91 11.40 -4.83 2.37
C THR A 91 10.40 -4.34 1.31
N TYR A 92 9.11 -4.33 1.63
CA TYR A 92 8.05 -3.81 0.75
C TYR A 92 8.25 -2.31 0.47
N TYR A 93 8.51 -1.51 1.50
CA TYR A 93 8.80 -0.08 1.37
C TYR A 93 10.03 0.18 0.49
N GLN A 94 11.12 -0.55 0.70
CA GLN A 94 12.33 -0.38 -0.10
C GLN A 94 12.11 -0.72 -1.57
N ALA A 95 11.34 -1.77 -1.87
CA ALA A 95 11.01 -2.15 -3.24
C ALA A 95 10.30 -1.03 -4.00
N VAL A 96 9.24 -0.44 -3.42
CA VAL A 96 8.51 0.67 -4.09
C VAL A 96 9.33 1.96 -4.15
N SER A 97 10.14 2.23 -3.12
CA SER A 97 11.01 3.41 -3.07
C SER A 97 12.04 3.38 -4.21
N ALA A 98 12.64 2.21 -4.46
CA ALA A 98 13.67 2.04 -5.49
C ALA A 98 13.13 1.91 -6.92
N LEU A 99 12.03 1.18 -7.12
CA LEU A 99 11.56 0.79 -8.46
C LEU A 99 10.55 1.75 -9.08
N GLY A 100 9.91 2.62 -8.28
CA GLY A 100 8.91 3.59 -8.76
C GLY A 100 7.77 3.01 -9.58
N THR A 101 7.30 1.84 -9.18
CA THR A 101 6.21 1.07 -9.80
C THR A 101 4.86 1.75 -9.65
#